data_AF-A0A7S0Z3P1-F1
#
_entry.id   AF-A0A7S0Z3P1-F1
#
_cell.length_a   1.000
_cell.length_b   1.000
_cell.length_c   1.000
_cell.angle_alpha   90.00
_cell.angle_beta   90.00
_cell.angle_gamma   90.00
#
_symmetry.space_group_name_H-M   'P 1'
#
loop_
_entity.id
_entity.type
_entity.pdbx_description
1 polymer ?
#
loop_
_entity_poly.entity_id
_entity_poly.type
_entity_poly.pdbx_seq_one_letter_code
_entity_poly.pdbx_strand_id
1 'polypeptide(L)'
;EAPDPPGLRDQVQFALEKWVLQIQSNDDRGVLQFMQNLLDQGWLKGDDITDRFFRISVEVCADRCIQQLVDASMQGIAYVQIDALSKLVLMLVRYLDEWNRSTTLTKQSLLNKALATTVRVMHAHHKERKANFNQKPFHRLMMRLLLDLTDAMPEAMIFSFADALQACQPRLVSGFSFAWLELVSHRSLMPRLLHAKASKGWTAFHRLIISLCRYMEPYLRNTEMPEPIKLLYKGTLRVLLVLLHDFPEFLCEYHFSFCDAIPPSCIQLRNLILSAFPRQMVLPDPFTPQLNIDLLPEIAKPPAILSPFTQALAASPLRPELDRFLKGRGANGFLSSLQQHLMLPSQAETAAAGTRYNTPLINSLVLYTAAHAISQSAASGGPQGGKEALTRGPSMEVYRKLCRDLDTEGRYLVLNAIANQLRFPNSHTHYFSCVLLALFQHASDHHIEREQITRVLIERLIVNKPHPWGLLITFIELIKNPQYDFWNHSFVRSSREIEQLFQSVARFCLTQHS
;
A
#
# COMPACT_ATOMS: atom_id res chain seq x y z
N GLU A 1 -14.10 -6.89 -30.88
CA GLU A 1 -15.23 -5.96 -31.11
C GLU A 1 -15.63 -6.04 -32.58
N ALA A 2 -16.93 -5.93 -32.88
CA ALA A 2 -17.40 -5.85 -34.26
C ALA A 2 -16.93 -4.53 -34.90
N PRO A 3 -16.61 -4.49 -36.20
CA PRO A 3 -16.12 -3.29 -36.87
C PRO A 3 -17.14 -2.15 -36.77
N ASP A 4 -16.64 -0.91 -36.77
CA ASP A 4 -17.52 0.26 -36.77
C ASP A 4 -18.34 0.33 -38.07
N PRO A 5 -19.63 0.71 -37.97
CA PRO A 5 -20.42 1.07 -39.13
C PRO A 5 -19.69 2.11 -39.99
N PRO A 6 -19.75 1.99 -41.34
CA PRO A 6 -19.14 2.96 -42.24
C PRO A 6 -19.61 4.39 -41.94
N GLY A 7 -18.67 5.34 -41.88
CA GLY A 7 -18.94 6.76 -41.61
C GLY A 7 -19.24 7.12 -40.15
N LEU A 8 -19.31 6.15 -39.23
CA LEU A 8 -19.59 6.43 -37.81
C LEU A 8 -18.55 7.38 -37.19
N ARG A 9 -17.27 7.15 -37.50
CA ARG A 9 -16.17 7.98 -36.99
C ARG A 9 -16.30 9.44 -37.41
N ASP A 10 -16.65 9.68 -38.67
CA ASP A 10 -16.83 11.03 -39.22
C ASP A 10 -18.04 11.74 -38.59
N GLN A 11 -19.13 11.00 -38.35
CA GLN A 11 -20.31 11.52 -37.66
C GLN A 11 -19.99 11.95 -36.22
N VAL A 12 -19.26 11.11 -35.46
CA VAL A 12 -18.84 11.44 -34.09
C VAL A 12 -17.89 12.63 -34.10
N GLN A 13 -16.93 12.67 -35.02
CA GLN A 13 -16.00 13.79 -35.15
C GLN A 13 -16.74 15.11 -35.42
N PHE A 14 -17.70 15.10 -36.34
CA PHE A 14 -18.53 16.27 -36.64
C PHE A 14 -19.37 16.72 -35.44
N ALA A 15 -19.95 15.76 -34.70
CA ALA A 15 -20.69 16.06 -33.47
C ALA A 15 -19.77 16.72 -32.42
N LEU A 16 -18.55 16.22 -32.24
CA LEU A 16 -17.59 16.77 -31.29
C LEU A 16 -17.09 18.17 -31.69
N GLU A 17 -16.87 18.44 -32.98
CA GLU A 17 -16.50 19.77 -33.45
C GLU A 17 -17.60 20.80 -33.15
N LYS A 18 -18.86 20.44 -33.40
CA LYS A 18 -20.00 21.27 -33.01
C LYS A 18 -20.08 21.48 -31.51
N TRP A 19 -19.82 20.43 -30.73
CA TRP A 19 -19.81 20.53 -29.27
C TRP A 19 -18.73 21.48 -28.75
N VAL A 20 -17.52 21.41 -29.29
CA VAL A 20 -16.42 22.32 -28.92
C VAL A 20 -16.82 23.77 -29.18
N LEU A 21 -17.39 24.07 -30.36
CA LEU A 21 -17.88 25.41 -30.69
C LEU A 21 -18.98 25.87 -29.72
N GLN A 22 -19.89 24.97 -29.35
CA GLN A 22 -20.96 25.28 -28.41
C GLN A 22 -20.43 25.57 -26.99
N ILE A 23 -19.43 24.83 -26.52
CA ILE A 23 -18.81 25.11 -25.23
C ILE A 23 -18.02 26.42 -25.25
N GLN A 24 -17.41 26.77 -26.38
CA GLN A 24 -16.67 28.03 -26.52
C GLN A 24 -17.58 29.26 -26.60
N SER A 25 -18.83 29.11 -27.07
CA SER A 25 -19.79 30.22 -27.12
C SER A 25 -20.34 30.61 -25.74
N ASN A 26 -20.15 29.77 -24.71
CA ASN A 26 -20.72 29.93 -23.36
C ASN A 26 -22.25 30.14 -23.35
N ASP A 27 -22.96 29.59 -24.33
CA ASP A 27 -24.43 29.63 -24.39
C ASP A 27 -25.04 28.35 -23.80
N ASP A 28 -25.60 28.46 -22.60
CA ASP A 28 -26.25 27.35 -21.88
C ASP A 28 -27.45 26.77 -22.64
N ARG A 29 -28.18 27.58 -23.43
CA ARG A 29 -29.33 27.08 -24.20
C ARG A 29 -28.88 26.14 -25.31
N GLY A 30 -27.85 26.54 -26.07
CA GLY A 30 -27.31 25.68 -27.10
C GLY A 30 -26.64 24.41 -26.55
N VAL A 31 -26.15 24.41 -25.30
CA VAL A 31 -25.69 23.17 -24.64
C VAL A 31 -26.84 22.18 -24.44
N LEU A 32 -27.99 22.64 -23.91
CA LEU A 32 -29.18 21.80 -23.75
C LEU A 32 -29.69 21.30 -25.11
N GLN A 33 -29.73 22.18 -26.12
CA GLN A 33 -30.16 21.82 -27.47
C GLN A 33 -29.24 20.77 -28.10
N PHE A 34 -27.92 20.89 -27.90
CA PHE A 34 -26.97 19.88 -28.38
C PHE A 34 -27.20 18.52 -27.74
N MET A 35 -27.47 18.46 -26.43
CA MET A 35 -27.79 17.21 -25.75
C MET A 35 -29.09 16.59 -26.28
N GLN A 36 -30.14 17.39 -26.51
CA GLN A 36 -31.38 16.90 -27.11
C GLN A 36 -31.13 16.30 -28.50
N ASN A 37 -30.31 16.95 -29.32
CA ASN A 37 -29.94 16.42 -30.64
C ASN A 37 -29.22 15.07 -30.54
N LEU A 38 -28.34 14.87 -29.55
CA LEU A 38 -27.70 13.57 -29.34
C LEU A 38 -28.69 12.47 -28.94
N LEU A 39 -29.70 12.82 -28.14
CA LEU A 39 -30.77 11.91 -27.73
C LEU A 39 -31.66 11.52 -28.92
N ASP A 40 -32.08 12.49 -29.70
CA ASP A 40 -32.96 12.30 -30.86
C ASP A 40 -32.27 11.45 -31.95
N GLN A 41 -30.95 11.62 -32.12
CA GLN A 41 -30.14 10.78 -33.01
C GLN A 41 -29.85 9.38 -32.44
N GLY A 42 -30.22 9.11 -31.19
CA GLY A 42 -30.11 7.79 -30.58
C GLY A 42 -28.73 7.41 -30.05
N TRP A 43 -27.80 8.36 -29.89
CA TRP A 43 -26.44 8.08 -29.41
C TRP A 43 -26.37 7.62 -27.96
N LEU A 44 -27.40 7.90 -27.15
CA LEU A 44 -27.35 7.78 -25.68
C LEU A 44 -28.35 6.76 -25.11
N LYS A 45 -28.74 5.75 -25.90
CA LYS A 45 -29.69 4.69 -25.48
C LYS A 45 -29.11 3.70 -24.46
N GLY A 46 -27.79 3.64 -24.34
CA GLY A 46 -27.06 2.73 -23.45
C GLY A 46 -26.62 1.42 -24.10
N ASP A 47 -26.83 1.27 -25.40
CA ASP A 47 -26.50 0.11 -26.23
C ASP A 47 -25.07 0.19 -26.83
N ASP A 48 -24.78 -0.70 -27.79
CA ASP A 48 -23.47 -0.76 -28.49
C ASP A 48 -23.12 0.56 -29.21
N ILE A 49 -24.14 1.29 -29.71
CA ILE A 49 -23.92 2.59 -30.37
C ILE A 49 -23.41 3.61 -29.35
N THR A 50 -23.99 3.63 -28.14
CA THR A 50 -23.49 4.48 -27.05
C THR A 50 -22.05 4.14 -26.68
N ASP A 51 -21.71 2.85 -26.60
CA ASP A 51 -20.33 2.44 -26.27
C ASP A 51 -19.33 2.85 -27.37
N ARG A 52 -19.70 2.72 -28.65
CA ARG A 52 -18.89 3.20 -29.79
C ARG A 52 -18.75 4.72 -29.80
N PHE A 53 -19.82 5.46 -29.52
CA PHE A 53 -19.80 6.92 -29.44
C PHE A 53 -18.75 7.40 -28.43
N PHE A 54 -18.78 6.88 -27.21
CA PHE A 54 -17.78 7.24 -26.20
C PHE A 54 -16.37 6.81 -26.60
N ARG A 55 -16.21 5.61 -27.19
CA ARG A 55 -14.89 5.10 -27.60
C ARG A 55 -14.26 6.01 -28.65
N ILE A 56 -14.97 6.27 -29.74
CA ILE A 56 -14.51 7.15 -30.82
C ILE A 56 -14.27 8.56 -30.28
N SER A 57 -15.11 9.05 -29.35
CA SER A 57 -14.92 10.37 -28.78
C SER A 57 -13.62 10.51 -27.99
N VAL A 58 -13.30 9.51 -27.16
CA VAL A 58 -12.04 9.51 -26.42
C VAL A 58 -10.85 9.38 -27.37
N GLU A 59 -10.92 8.48 -28.38
CA GLU A 59 -9.87 8.31 -29.40
C GLU A 59 -9.57 9.62 -30.14
N VAL A 60 -10.60 10.25 -30.71
CA VAL A 60 -10.47 11.50 -31.48
C VAL A 60 -9.93 12.64 -30.61
N CYS A 61 -10.46 12.84 -29.40
CA CYS A 61 -9.98 13.90 -28.52
C CYS A 61 -8.55 13.64 -28.04
N ALA A 62 -8.18 12.38 -27.76
CA ALA A 62 -6.83 12.03 -27.35
C ALA A 62 -5.82 12.24 -28.50
N ASP A 63 -6.14 11.79 -29.71
CA ASP A 63 -5.26 11.95 -30.87
C ASP A 63 -5.03 13.42 -31.21
N ARG A 64 -6.09 14.24 -31.21
CA ARG A 64 -5.98 15.69 -31.43
C ARG A 64 -5.16 16.39 -30.36
N CYS A 65 -5.35 16.01 -29.09
CA CYS A 65 -4.56 16.56 -27.99
C CYS A 65 -3.06 16.20 -28.16
N ILE A 66 -2.76 14.97 -28.57
CA ILE A 66 -1.38 14.54 -28.84
C ILE A 66 -0.78 15.30 -30.02
N GLN A 67 -1.52 15.50 -31.11
CA GLN A 67 -1.08 16.29 -32.26
C GLN A 67 -0.75 17.74 -31.84
N GLN A 68 -1.66 18.39 -31.12
CA GLN A 68 -1.43 19.74 -30.60
C GLN A 68 -0.24 19.81 -29.64
N LEU A 69 0.00 18.78 -28.82
CA LEU A 69 1.16 18.70 -27.94
C LEU A 69 2.49 18.65 -28.68
N VAL A 70 2.52 18.12 -29.90
CA VAL A 70 3.70 18.14 -30.78
C VAL A 70 3.91 19.54 -31.36
N ASP A 71 2.83 20.24 -31.73
CA ASP A 71 2.88 21.55 -32.37
C ASP A 71 3.11 22.72 -31.39
N ALA A 72 2.69 22.58 -30.11
CA ALA A 72 2.59 23.66 -29.11
C ALA A 72 3.92 24.22 -28.55
N SER A 73 5.03 24.11 -29.27
CA SER A 73 6.38 24.49 -28.81
C SER A 73 6.56 25.98 -28.43
N MET A 74 5.58 26.87 -28.67
CA MET A 74 5.72 28.32 -28.46
C MET A 74 4.54 29.06 -27.77
N GLN A 75 3.34 28.47 -27.58
CA GLN A 75 2.14 29.23 -27.12
C GLN A 75 1.35 28.61 -25.95
N GLY A 76 1.88 27.59 -25.31
CA GLY A 76 1.19 26.88 -24.23
C GLY A 76 0.20 25.84 -24.75
N ILE A 77 -0.01 24.79 -23.95
CA ILE A 77 -0.81 23.62 -24.35
C ILE A 77 -2.28 23.89 -24.03
N ALA A 78 -3.12 23.96 -25.06
CA ALA A 78 -4.57 24.06 -24.90
C ALA A 78 -5.21 22.67 -24.95
N TYR A 79 -5.96 22.29 -23.91
CA TYR A 79 -6.64 20.98 -23.81
C TYR A 79 -8.09 21.04 -24.32
N VAL A 80 -8.37 21.85 -25.34
CA VAL A 80 -9.74 22.26 -25.73
C VAL A 80 -10.66 21.07 -25.94
N GLN A 81 -10.24 20.09 -26.73
CA GLN A 81 -11.08 18.93 -27.09
C GLN A 81 -11.30 17.99 -25.90
N ILE A 82 -10.29 17.84 -25.04
CA ILE A 82 -10.39 17.00 -23.85
C ILE A 82 -11.28 17.66 -22.79
N ASP A 83 -11.11 18.97 -22.56
CA ASP A 83 -11.95 19.74 -21.64
C ASP A 83 -13.41 19.81 -22.13
N ALA A 84 -13.62 19.93 -23.45
CA ALA A 84 -14.95 19.85 -24.03
C ALA A 84 -15.56 18.45 -23.81
N LEU A 85 -14.81 17.37 -24.04
CA LEU A 85 -15.30 16.01 -23.80
C LEU A 85 -15.65 15.77 -22.32
N SER A 86 -14.82 16.24 -21.37
CA SER A 86 -15.15 16.12 -19.95
C SER A 86 -16.43 16.89 -19.62
N LYS A 87 -16.61 18.08 -20.20
CA LYS A 87 -17.83 18.87 -20.04
C LYS A 87 -19.04 18.18 -20.64
N LEU A 88 -18.92 17.49 -21.77
CA LEU A 88 -20.02 16.70 -22.35
C LEU A 88 -20.49 15.65 -21.36
N VAL A 89 -19.57 14.84 -20.83
CA VAL A 89 -19.90 13.80 -19.84
C VAL A 89 -20.53 14.40 -18.59
N LEU A 90 -19.99 15.53 -18.09
CA LEU A 90 -20.58 16.25 -16.96
C LEU A 90 -22.04 16.65 -17.21
N MET A 91 -22.32 17.25 -18.37
CA MET A 91 -23.67 17.71 -18.70
C MET A 91 -24.62 16.51 -18.87
N LEU A 92 -24.18 15.45 -19.56
CA LEU A 92 -24.97 14.22 -19.69
C LEU A 92 -25.32 13.60 -18.34
N VAL A 93 -24.37 13.57 -17.39
CA VAL A 93 -24.59 13.06 -16.03
C VAL A 93 -25.51 13.99 -15.23
N ARG A 94 -25.32 15.31 -15.32
CA ARG A 94 -26.09 16.31 -14.56
C ARG A 94 -27.56 16.32 -14.97
N TYR A 95 -27.82 16.27 -16.28
CA TYR A 95 -29.15 16.36 -16.85
C TYR A 95 -29.82 15.01 -17.08
N LEU A 96 -29.20 13.90 -16.63
CA LEU A 96 -29.72 12.55 -16.86
C LEU A 96 -31.18 12.35 -16.41
N ASP A 97 -31.60 13.00 -15.32
CA ASP A 97 -32.97 12.86 -14.81
C ASP A 97 -34.03 13.45 -15.76
N GLU A 98 -33.63 14.39 -16.63
CA GLU A 98 -34.52 15.02 -17.61
C GLU A 98 -34.74 14.14 -18.85
N TRP A 99 -33.80 13.24 -19.16
CA TRP A 99 -33.85 12.38 -20.34
C TRP A 99 -33.81 10.88 -20.05
N ASN A 100 -33.91 10.48 -18.78
CA ASN A 100 -33.88 9.08 -18.35
C ASN A 100 -34.96 8.20 -19.01
N ARG A 101 -36.09 8.79 -19.44
CA ARG A 101 -37.18 8.08 -20.13
C ARG A 101 -36.75 7.52 -21.49
N SER A 102 -35.70 8.07 -22.09
CA SER A 102 -35.20 7.71 -23.42
C SER A 102 -33.96 6.80 -23.36
N THR A 103 -33.56 6.35 -22.17
CA THR A 103 -32.33 5.56 -21.98
C THR A 103 -32.47 4.50 -20.91
N THR A 104 -31.60 3.49 -20.97
CA THR A 104 -31.41 2.52 -19.87
C THR A 104 -30.33 2.97 -18.88
N LEU A 105 -29.68 4.09 -19.14
CA LEU A 105 -28.56 4.59 -18.35
C LEU A 105 -29.03 5.20 -17.02
N THR A 106 -28.15 5.07 -16.04
CA THR A 106 -28.19 5.77 -14.75
C THR A 106 -26.98 6.68 -14.65
N LYS A 107 -27.01 7.68 -13.77
CA LYS A 107 -25.88 8.61 -13.58
C LYS A 107 -24.57 7.87 -13.31
N GLN A 108 -24.64 6.81 -12.49
CA GLN A 108 -23.50 5.96 -12.16
C GLN A 108 -23.06 5.08 -13.34
N SER A 109 -23.98 4.44 -14.06
CA SER A 109 -23.60 3.59 -15.20
C SER A 109 -23.04 4.38 -16.39
N LEU A 110 -23.54 5.61 -16.61
CA LEU A 110 -22.98 6.54 -17.59
C LEU A 110 -21.54 6.93 -17.24
N LEU A 111 -21.29 7.31 -15.98
CA LEU A 111 -19.93 7.59 -15.50
C LEU A 111 -19.02 6.36 -15.64
N ASN A 112 -19.48 5.18 -15.23
CA ASN A 112 -18.75 3.93 -15.36
C ASN A 112 -18.41 3.64 -16.83
N LYS A 113 -19.35 3.82 -17.76
CA LYS A 113 -19.11 3.67 -19.20
C LYS A 113 -18.05 4.66 -19.71
N ALA A 114 -18.12 5.93 -19.31
CA ALA A 114 -17.14 6.95 -19.72
C ALA A 114 -15.73 6.64 -19.18
N LEU A 115 -15.60 6.27 -17.90
CA LEU A 115 -14.33 5.91 -17.28
C LEU A 115 -13.76 4.60 -17.85
N ALA A 116 -14.59 3.55 -17.96
CA ALA A 116 -14.17 2.28 -18.53
C ALA A 116 -13.71 2.44 -19.99
N THR A 117 -14.41 3.26 -20.77
CA THR A 117 -14.02 3.59 -22.15
C THR A 117 -12.69 4.33 -22.19
N THR A 118 -12.51 5.32 -21.31
CA THR A 118 -11.23 6.04 -21.18
C THR A 118 -10.08 5.09 -20.86
N VAL A 119 -10.29 4.15 -19.93
CA VAL A 119 -9.30 3.12 -19.59
C VAL A 119 -9.02 2.20 -20.78
N ARG A 120 -10.05 1.72 -21.49
CA ARG A 120 -9.87 0.85 -22.67
C ARG A 120 -9.04 1.53 -23.78
N VAL A 121 -9.37 2.77 -24.13
CA VAL A 121 -8.63 3.54 -25.14
C VAL A 121 -7.20 3.79 -24.67
N MET A 122 -6.98 4.08 -23.39
CA MET A 122 -5.63 4.23 -22.82
C MET A 122 -4.79 2.96 -22.93
N HIS A 123 -5.38 1.78 -22.64
CA HIS A 123 -4.71 0.49 -22.81
C HIS A 123 -4.33 0.25 -24.28
N ALA A 124 -5.25 0.54 -25.22
CA ALA A 124 -4.97 0.43 -26.65
C ALA A 124 -3.83 1.36 -27.08
N HIS A 125 -3.88 2.63 -26.67
CA HIS A 125 -2.85 3.62 -26.95
C HIS A 125 -1.48 3.22 -26.38
N HIS A 126 -1.43 2.71 -25.14
CA HIS A 126 -0.20 2.24 -24.52
C HIS A 126 0.40 1.04 -25.26
N LYS A 127 -0.43 0.06 -25.58
CA LYS A 127 -0.01 -1.14 -26.33
C LYS A 127 0.54 -0.82 -27.71
N GLU A 128 -0.11 0.10 -28.43
CA GLU A 128 0.26 0.50 -29.78
C GLU A 128 1.51 1.38 -29.79
N ARG A 129 1.53 2.44 -28.97
CA ARG A 129 2.56 3.49 -29.02
C ARG A 129 3.78 3.18 -28.16
N LYS A 130 3.68 2.27 -27.18
CA LYS A 130 4.76 1.84 -26.28
C LYS A 130 5.49 3.05 -25.66
N ALA A 131 6.77 3.25 -25.98
CA ALA A 131 7.58 4.37 -25.47
C ALA A 131 7.04 5.76 -25.88
N ASN A 132 6.27 5.84 -26.97
CA ASN A 132 5.66 7.08 -27.45
C ASN A 132 4.27 7.33 -26.85
N PHE A 133 3.82 6.51 -25.88
CA PHE A 133 2.57 6.74 -25.18
C PHE A 133 2.61 8.06 -24.42
N ASN A 134 1.56 8.89 -24.59
CA ASN A 134 1.44 10.17 -23.91
C ASN A 134 0.29 10.12 -22.88
N GLN A 135 0.62 10.22 -21.60
CA GLN A 135 -0.35 10.17 -20.50
C GLN A 135 -1.24 11.41 -20.39
N LYS A 136 -0.85 12.56 -20.98
CA LYS A 136 -1.50 13.86 -20.73
C LYS A 136 -2.99 13.91 -21.07
N PRO A 137 -3.47 13.40 -22.24
CA PRO A 137 -4.89 13.46 -22.57
C PRO A 137 -5.75 12.68 -21.57
N PHE A 138 -5.31 11.47 -21.20
CA PHE A 138 -6.02 10.60 -20.27
C PHE A 138 -6.00 11.16 -18.85
N HIS A 139 -4.86 11.67 -18.40
CA HIS A 139 -4.74 12.35 -17.12
C HIS A 139 -5.70 13.54 -17.03
N ARG A 140 -5.68 14.41 -18.05
CA ARG A 140 -6.51 15.61 -18.10
C ARG A 140 -8.00 15.26 -18.08
N LEU A 141 -8.42 14.28 -18.88
CA LEU A 141 -9.81 13.83 -18.93
C LEU A 141 -10.27 13.30 -17.57
N MET A 142 -9.52 12.35 -16.98
CA MET A 142 -9.88 11.77 -15.68
C MET A 142 -9.85 12.80 -14.55
N MET A 143 -8.88 13.73 -14.56
CA MET A 143 -8.80 14.80 -13.56
C MET A 143 -9.97 15.77 -13.68
N ARG A 144 -10.34 16.20 -14.90
CA ARG A 144 -11.50 17.08 -15.11
C ARG A 144 -12.80 16.41 -14.67
N LEU A 145 -13.02 15.15 -15.08
CA LEU A 145 -14.18 14.39 -14.64
C LEU A 145 -14.22 14.25 -13.12
N LEU A 146 -13.07 13.99 -12.48
CA LEU A 146 -12.98 13.93 -11.02
C LEU A 146 -13.41 15.26 -10.41
N LEU A 147 -12.79 16.37 -10.79
CA LEU A 147 -13.07 17.69 -10.22
C LEU A 147 -14.53 18.10 -10.41
N ASP A 148 -15.05 17.98 -11.63
CA ASP A 148 -16.37 18.49 -11.99
C ASP A 148 -17.51 17.65 -11.39
N LEU A 149 -17.31 16.34 -11.25
CA LEU A 149 -18.34 15.43 -10.72
C LEU A 149 -18.24 15.24 -9.21
N THR A 150 -17.10 15.54 -8.59
CA THR A 150 -16.90 15.35 -7.14
C THR A 150 -17.85 16.23 -6.34
N ASP A 151 -18.10 17.47 -6.74
CA ASP A 151 -19.00 18.36 -5.99
C ASP A 151 -20.47 18.15 -6.36
N ALA A 152 -20.75 17.61 -7.54
CA ALA A 152 -22.10 17.47 -8.07
C ALA A 152 -22.80 16.16 -7.68
N MET A 153 -22.08 15.14 -7.15
CA MET A 153 -22.58 13.76 -7.19
C MET A 153 -22.41 12.94 -5.89
N PRO A 154 -23.20 11.85 -5.72
CA PRO A 154 -23.16 10.99 -4.54
C PRO A 154 -21.82 10.29 -4.31
N GLU A 155 -21.56 9.92 -3.06
CA GLU A 155 -20.39 9.16 -2.62
C GLU A 155 -20.12 7.90 -3.47
N ALA A 156 -21.15 7.25 -4.01
CA ALA A 156 -21.02 6.08 -4.90
C ALA A 156 -20.12 6.31 -6.13
N MET A 157 -20.01 7.55 -6.62
CA MET A 157 -19.20 7.88 -7.80
C MET A 157 -17.71 7.90 -7.51
N ILE A 158 -17.31 8.14 -6.26
CA ILE A 158 -15.89 8.12 -5.88
C ILE A 158 -15.29 6.72 -6.07
N PHE A 159 -16.10 5.69 -5.84
CA PHE A 159 -15.72 4.29 -6.05
C PHE A 159 -15.55 3.96 -7.53
N SER A 160 -16.30 4.62 -8.41
CA SER A 160 -16.16 4.46 -9.87
C SER A 160 -14.78 4.92 -10.34
N PHE A 161 -14.26 6.03 -9.77
CA PHE A 161 -12.89 6.47 -10.01
C PHE A 161 -11.86 5.50 -9.43
N ALA A 162 -12.07 4.99 -8.21
CA ALA A 162 -11.17 4.01 -7.61
C ALA A 162 -11.06 2.73 -8.45
N ASP A 163 -12.18 2.20 -8.94
CA ASP A 163 -12.20 1.01 -9.79
C ASP A 163 -11.58 1.28 -11.17
N ALA A 164 -11.81 2.46 -11.75
CA ALA A 164 -11.16 2.87 -13.00
C ALA A 164 -9.63 2.99 -12.84
N LEU A 165 -9.16 3.59 -11.75
CA LEU A 165 -7.73 3.68 -11.42
C LEU A 165 -7.13 2.29 -11.16
N GLN A 166 -7.86 1.39 -10.52
CA GLN A 166 -7.42 0.01 -10.35
C GLN A 166 -7.27 -0.71 -11.70
N ALA A 167 -8.17 -0.45 -12.66
CA ALA A 167 -8.14 -1.02 -14.00
C ALA A 167 -7.01 -0.44 -14.90
N CYS A 168 -6.44 0.71 -14.53
CA CYS A 168 -5.26 1.29 -15.19
C CYS A 168 -4.03 1.39 -14.28
N GLN A 169 -3.93 0.51 -13.27
CA GLN A 169 -2.78 0.46 -12.37
C GLN A 169 -1.43 0.37 -13.12
N PRO A 170 -0.33 0.84 -12.53
CA PRO A 170 0.98 0.92 -13.20
C PRO A 170 1.51 -0.40 -13.79
N ARG A 171 1.14 -1.56 -13.23
CA ARG A 171 1.47 -2.89 -13.80
C ARG A 171 0.81 -3.15 -15.16
N LEU A 172 -0.35 -2.54 -15.41
CA LEU A 172 -1.10 -2.69 -16.65
C LEU A 172 -0.75 -1.60 -17.67
N VAL A 173 -0.56 -0.36 -17.21
CA VAL A 173 -0.24 0.79 -18.06
C VAL A 173 0.94 1.56 -17.47
N SER A 174 2.16 1.03 -17.66
CA SER A 174 3.38 1.56 -17.04
C SER A 174 3.67 3.02 -17.40
N GLY A 175 3.35 3.43 -18.63
CA GLY A 175 3.50 4.81 -19.13
C GLY A 175 2.55 5.82 -18.48
N PHE A 176 1.56 5.35 -17.72
CA PHE A 176 0.61 6.18 -16.98
C PHE A 176 0.96 6.28 -15.48
N SER A 177 2.04 5.64 -15.01
CA SER A 177 2.36 5.51 -13.59
C SER A 177 2.44 6.83 -12.81
N PHE A 178 2.98 7.89 -13.41
CA PHE A 178 3.07 9.22 -12.77
C PHE A 178 1.71 9.90 -12.65
N ALA A 179 0.97 10.01 -13.76
CA ALA A 179 -0.39 10.56 -13.76
C ALA A 179 -1.34 9.75 -12.87
N TRP A 180 -1.15 8.43 -12.82
CA TRP A 180 -1.90 7.54 -11.94
C TRP A 180 -1.68 7.88 -10.48
N LEU A 181 -0.42 8.07 -10.05
CA LEU A 181 -0.12 8.43 -8.67
C LEU A 181 -0.67 9.82 -8.31
N GLU A 182 -0.60 10.78 -9.24
CA GLU A 182 -1.18 12.11 -9.07
C GLU A 182 -2.70 12.04 -8.86
N LEU A 183 -3.42 11.26 -9.67
CA LEU A 183 -4.86 11.06 -9.53
C LEU A 183 -5.23 10.34 -8.22
N VAL A 184 -4.55 9.24 -7.90
CA VAL A 184 -4.80 8.45 -6.68
C VAL A 184 -4.63 9.30 -5.43
N SER A 185 -3.59 10.14 -5.39
CA SER A 185 -3.25 10.98 -4.25
C SER A 185 -3.94 12.35 -4.25
N HIS A 186 -4.78 12.63 -5.25
CA HIS A 186 -5.39 13.94 -5.42
C HIS A 186 -6.34 14.28 -4.27
N ARG A 187 -6.33 15.56 -3.83
CA ARG A 187 -7.14 16.07 -2.70
C ARG A 187 -8.65 15.90 -2.86
N SER A 188 -9.15 15.80 -4.09
CA SER A 188 -10.57 15.55 -4.39
C SER A 188 -10.93 14.07 -4.37
N LEU A 189 -9.95 13.16 -4.37
CA LEU A 189 -10.17 11.70 -4.37
C LEU A 189 -9.80 11.07 -3.03
N MET A 190 -8.53 11.17 -2.63
CA MET A 190 -7.97 10.42 -1.50
C MET A 190 -8.70 10.70 -0.18
N PRO A 191 -8.86 11.96 0.28
CA PRO A 191 -9.59 12.24 1.50
C PRO A 191 -11.04 11.75 1.44
N ARG A 192 -11.73 11.89 0.31
CA ARG A 192 -13.12 11.45 0.17
C ARG A 192 -13.27 9.93 0.24
N LEU A 193 -12.34 9.18 -0.37
CA LEU A 193 -12.29 7.72 -0.21
C LEU A 193 -12.01 7.34 1.25
N LEU A 194 -11.06 8.00 1.92
CA LEU A 194 -10.66 7.64 3.27
C LEU A 194 -11.68 8.05 4.34
N HIS A 195 -12.56 9.02 4.07
CA HIS A 195 -13.70 9.37 4.93
C HIS A 195 -14.99 8.64 4.56
N ALA A 196 -14.99 7.82 3.51
CA ALA A 196 -16.18 7.11 3.06
C ALA A 196 -16.69 6.14 4.14
N LYS A 197 -18.01 5.99 4.25
CA LYS A 197 -18.64 5.23 5.33
C LYS A 197 -18.34 3.71 5.25
N ALA A 198 -18.44 3.05 6.41
CA ALA A 198 -18.35 1.58 6.56
C ALA A 198 -17.05 0.95 6.05
N SER A 199 -15.93 1.68 6.11
CA SER A 199 -14.58 1.24 5.71
C SER A 199 -14.45 0.74 4.25
N LYS A 200 -15.50 0.88 3.43
CA LYS A 200 -15.46 0.48 2.00
C LYS A 200 -14.43 1.28 1.23
N GLY A 201 -14.33 2.58 1.51
CA GLY A 201 -13.36 3.46 0.88
C GLY A 201 -11.92 3.14 1.28
N TRP A 202 -11.69 2.69 2.52
CA TRP A 202 -10.38 2.19 2.93
C TRP A 202 -9.98 0.96 2.13
N THR A 203 -10.87 -0.02 1.95
CA THR A 203 -10.59 -1.20 1.12
C THR A 203 -10.28 -0.81 -0.33
N ALA A 204 -11.04 0.12 -0.90
CA ALA A 204 -10.78 0.61 -2.25
C ALA A 204 -9.41 1.29 -2.37
N PHE A 205 -9.06 2.18 -1.44
CA PHE A 205 -7.79 2.89 -1.43
C PHE A 205 -6.59 1.98 -1.10
N HIS A 206 -6.78 1.02 -0.20
CA HIS A 206 -5.80 -0.03 0.10
C HIS A 206 -5.41 -0.82 -1.16
N ARG A 207 -6.38 -1.23 -1.97
CA ARG A 207 -6.10 -1.92 -3.26
C ARG A 207 -5.23 -1.08 -4.19
N LEU A 208 -5.46 0.23 -4.26
CA LEU A 208 -4.65 1.15 -5.07
C LEU A 208 -3.20 1.20 -4.55
N ILE A 209 -3.00 1.47 -3.25
CA ILE A 209 -1.65 1.57 -2.68
C ILE A 209 -0.90 0.23 -2.77
N ILE A 210 -1.55 -0.90 -2.53
CA ILE A 210 -0.95 -2.23 -2.72
C ILE A 210 -0.53 -2.45 -4.18
N SER A 211 -1.34 -1.99 -5.14
CA SER A 211 -1.02 -2.08 -6.57
C SER A 211 0.23 -1.27 -6.92
N LEU A 212 0.40 -0.08 -6.31
CA LEU A 212 1.60 0.73 -6.43
C LEU A 212 2.83 0.04 -5.79
N CYS A 213 2.72 -0.44 -4.55
CA CYS A 213 3.81 -1.15 -3.88
C CYS A 213 4.27 -2.36 -4.70
N ARG A 214 3.32 -3.18 -5.16
CA ARG A 214 3.60 -4.34 -6.02
C ARG A 214 4.22 -3.96 -7.36
N TYR A 215 3.86 -2.82 -7.95
CA TYR A 215 4.52 -2.34 -9.18
C TYR A 215 5.99 -1.98 -8.93
N MET A 216 6.27 -1.30 -7.81
CA MET A 216 7.63 -0.85 -7.49
C MET A 216 8.52 -1.97 -6.93
N GLU A 217 7.96 -2.97 -6.26
CA GLU A 217 8.66 -4.03 -5.53
C GLU A 217 9.88 -4.62 -6.28
N PRO A 218 9.77 -5.05 -7.56
CA PRO A 218 10.91 -5.65 -8.25
C PRO A 218 12.06 -4.67 -8.48
N TYR A 219 11.76 -3.38 -8.62
CA TYR A 219 12.77 -2.33 -8.80
C TYR A 219 13.40 -1.93 -7.46
N LEU A 220 12.62 -1.96 -6.39
CA LEU A 220 13.04 -1.58 -5.04
C LEU A 220 13.88 -2.66 -4.34
N ARG A 221 13.74 -3.91 -4.76
CA ARG A 221 14.59 -5.01 -4.29
C ARG A 221 16.03 -4.88 -4.78
N ASN A 222 16.22 -4.29 -5.97
CA ASN A 222 17.53 -4.12 -6.58
C ASN A 222 18.25 -2.89 -6.02
N THR A 223 19.58 -2.97 -5.91
CA THR A 223 20.41 -1.86 -5.43
C THR A 223 20.39 -0.66 -6.38
N GLU A 224 20.31 -0.92 -7.69
CA GLU A 224 20.28 0.11 -8.72
C GLU A 224 18.84 0.39 -9.17
N MET A 225 18.34 1.58 -8.85
CA MET A 225 17.03 2.05 -9.28
C MET A 225 17.16 3.00 -10.47
N PRO A 226 16.39 2.80 -11.56
CA PRO A 226 16.29 3.77 -12.64
C PRO A 226 15.75 5.13 -12.12
N GLU A 227 16.18 6.24 -12.72
CA GLU A 227 15.78 7.58 -12.29
C GLU A 227 14.25 7.80 -12.27
N PRO A 228 13.46 7.31 -13.25
CA PRO A 228 11.99 7.39 -13.16
C PRO A 228 11.42 6.68 -11.93
N ILE A 229 12.00 5.55 -11.52
CA ILE A 229 11.57 4.82 -10.32
C ILE A 229 11.94 5.59 -9.05
N LYS A 230 13.12 6.23 -8.99
CA LYS A 230 13.47 7.11 -7.86
C LYS A 230 12.48 8.26 -7.71
N LEU A 231 12.04 8.86 -8.82
CA LEU A 231 11.05 9.94 -8.80
C LEU A 231 9.68 9.43 -8.31
N LEU A 232 9.25 8.25 -8.78
CA LEU A 232 8.02 7.60 -8.33
C LEU A 232 8.08 7.21 -6.85
N TYR A 233 9.24 6.73 -6.37
CA TYR A 233 9.49 6.44 -4.96
C TYR A 233 9.37 7.69 -4.09
N LYS A 234 9.94 8.82 -4.50
CA LYS A 234 9.77 10.11 -3.81
C LYS A 234 8.30 10.56 -3.77
N GLY A 235 7.57 10.36 -4.87
CA GLY A 235 6.11 10.58 -4.90
C GLY A 235 5.38 9.71 -3.88
N THR A 236 5.72 8.41 -3.83
CA THR A 236 5.11 7.46 -2.90
C THR A 236 5.40 7.82 -1.44
N LEU A 237 6.62 8.26 -1.12
CA LEU A 237 6.96 8.77 0.22
C LEU A 237 6.08 9.96 0.61
N ARG A 238 5.83 10.90 -0.30
CA ARG A 238 4.94 12.05 -0.02
C ARG A 238 3.51 11.62 0.25
N VAL A 239 2.99 10.66 -0.51
CA VAL A 239 1.65 10.10 -0.27
C VAL A 239 1.59 9.44 1.11
N LEU A 240 2.57 8.60 1.46
CA LEU A 240 2.63 7.96 2.78
C LEU A 240 2.80 8.97 3.93
N LEU A 241 3.52 10.07 3.73
CA LEU A 241 3.63 11.14 4.72
C LEU A 241 2.29 11.83 4.97
N VAL A 242 1.53 12.12 3.91
CA VAL A 242 0.17 12.67 4.05
C VAL A 242 -0.74 11.66 4.76
N LEU A 243 -0.67 10.38 4.39
CA LEU A 243 -1.45 9.32 5.07
C LEU A 243 -1.06 9.18 6.54
N LEU A 244 0.22 9.27 6.88
CA LEU A 244 0.69 9.20 8.26
C LEU A 244 0.17 10.38 9.10
N HIS A 245 0.11 11.57 8.52
CA HIS A 245 -0.37 12.77 9.22
C HIS A 245 -1.90 12.80 9.33
N ASP A 246 -2.60 12.60 8.20
CA ASP A 246 -4.05 12.83 8.09
C ASP A 246 -4.89 11.56 8.34
N PHE A 247 -4.32 10.37 8.15
CA PHE A 247 -5.03 9.08 8.21
C PHE A 247 -4.19 7.96 8.85
N PRO A 248 -3.55 8.16 10.02
CA PRO A 248 -2.64 7.17 10.59
C PRO A 248 -3.33 5.85 10.93
N GLU A 249 -4.63 5.84 11.27
CA GLU A 249 -5.39 4.61 11.54
C GLU A 249 -5.45 3.70 10.31
N PHE A 250 -5.56 4.27 9.10
CA PHE A 250 -5.54 3.50 7.85
C PHE A 250 -4.21 2.76 7.67
N LEU A 251 -3.08 3.46 7.87
CA LEU A 251 -1.75 2.83 7.80
C LEU A 251 -1.57 1.80 8.92
N CYS A 252 -2.03 2.11 10.13
CA CYS A 252 -1.95 1.25 11.30
C CYS A 252 -2.68 -0.09 11.10
N GLU A 253 -3.91 -0.05 10.59
CA GLU A 253 -4.77 -1.22 10.46
C GLU A 253 -4.43 -2.09 9.24
N TYR A 254 -3.88 -1.49 8.18
CA TYR A 254 -3.38 -2.20 6.99
C TYR A 254 -1.87 -2.47 7.00
N HIS A 255 -1.15 -2.15 8.08
CA HIS A 255 0.32 -2.23 8.15
C HIS A 255 0.87 -3.60 7.70
N PHE A 256 0.18 -4.70 8.03
CA PHE A 256 0.62 -6.06 7.72
C PHE A 256 0.73 -6.27 6.21
N SER A 257 -0.33 -5.99 5.45
CA SER A 257 -0.33 -6.18 4.00
C SER A 257 0.57 -5.19 3.27
N PHE A 258 0.75 -3.96 3.79
CA PHE A 258 1.74 -3.05 3.24
C PHE A 258 3.17 -3.57 3.45
N CYS A 259 3.48 -4.08 4.64
CA CYS A 259 4.79 -4.67 4.92
C CYS A 259 5.05 -5.95 4.11
N ASP A 260 4.02 -6.71 3.76
CA ASP A 260 4.13 -7.86 2.84
C ASP A 260 4.42 -7.43 1.39
N ALA A 261 3.96 -6.25 0.99
CA ALA A 261 4.11 -5.75 -0.38
C ALA A 261 5.39 -4.91 -0.61
N ILE A 262 6.05 -4.50 0.47
CA ILE A 262 7.24 -3.61 0.42
C ILE A 262 8.48 -4.42 0.80
N PRO A 263 9.56 -4.41 -0.03
CA PRO A 263 10.78 -5.15 0.27
C PRO A 263 11.38 -4.78 1.64
N PRO A 264 12.02 -5.74 2.34
CA PRO A 264 12.63 -5.47 3.63
C PRO A 264 13.68 -4.35 3.59
N SER A 265 14.39 -4.20 2.47
CA SER A 265 15.38 -3.15 2.22
C SER A 265 14.81 -1.73 2.19
N CYS A 266 13.50 -1.57 1.98
CA CYS A 266 12.83 -0.26 1.93
C CYS A 266 12.48 0.26 3.33
N ILE A 267 13.52 0.43 4.16
CA ILE A 267 13.36 0.76 5.57
C ILE A 267 12.53 2.03 5.79
N GLN A 268 12.81 3.12 5.07
CA GLN A 268 12.07 4.38 5.24
C GLN A 268 10.58 4.24 4.94
N LEU A 269 10.21 3.55 3.85
CA LEU A 269 8.81 3.31 3.50
C LEU A 269 8.09 2.52 4.59
N ARG A 270 8.74 1.45 5.08
CA ARG A 270 8.19 0.61 6.14
C ARG A 270 8.09 1.37 7.45
N ASN A 271 9.08 2.19 7.81
CA ASN A 271 9.05 3.02 9.00
C ASN A 271 7.90 4.02 9.00
N LEU A 272 7.57 4.64 7.87
CA LEU A 272 6.39 5.52 7.77
C LEU A 272 5.10 4.78 8.15
N ILE A 273 4.93 3.55 7.66
CA ILE A 273 3.75 2.72 7.96
C ILE A 273 3.77 2.25 9.42
N LEU A 274 4.92 1.75 9.89
CA LEU A 274 5.07 1.14 11.21
C LEU A 274 5.08 2.17 12.36
N SER A 275 5.34 3.43 12.04
CA SER A 275 5.26 4.55 12.99
C SER A 275 3.85 5.12 13.10
N ALA A 276 2.90 4.67 12.28
CA ALA A 276 1.50 5.11 12.40
C ALA A 276 0.84 4.52 13.66
N PHE A 277 0.07 5.35 14.36
CA PHE A 277 -0.65 4.98 15.58
C PHE A 277 -1.98 5.73 15.69
N PRO A 278 -2.98 5.23 16.45
CA PRO A 278 -4.28 5.88 16.58
C PRO A 278 -4.15 7.31 17.14
N ARG A 279 -4.80 8.30 16.52
CA ARG A 279 -4.66 9.73 16.89
C ARG A 279 -5.04 10.06 18.32
N GLN A 280 -5.94 9.28 18.91
CA GLN A 280 -6.41 9.48 20.28
C GLN A 280 -5.43 8.94 21.34
N MET A 281 -4.41 8.20 20.92
CA MET A 281 -3.40 7.65 21.82
C MET A 281 -2.32 8.67 22.11
N VAL A 282 -2.01 8.88 23.40
CA VAL A 282 -0.84 9.63 23.84
C VAL A 282 0.32 8.66 24.00
N LEU A 283 1.35 8.80 23.17
CA LEU A 283 2.54 7.97 23.27
C LEU A 283 3.42 8.45 24.44
N PRO A 284 3.78 7.56 25.40
CA PRO A 284 4.80 7.87 26.38
C PRO A 284 6.12 8.15 25.66
N ASP A 285 6.86 9.16 26.08
CA ASP A 285 8.19 9.42 25.51
C ASP A 285 9.12 8.23 25.82
N PRO A 286 9.64 7.51 24.80
CA PRO A 286 10.59 6.40 24.99
C PRO A 286 11.82 6.76 25.82
N PHE A 287 12.18 8.03 25.87
CA PHE A 287 13.37 8.51 26.57
C PHE A 287 13.12 8.86 28.04
N THR A 288 11.87 8.79 28.51
CA THR A 288 11.52 9.06 29.91
C THR A 288 12.33 8.15 30.84
N PRO A 289 13.11 8.69 31.80
CA PRO A 289 13.85 7.87 32.75
C PRO A 289 12.91 6.93 33.51
N GLN A 290 13.30 5.67 33.64
CA GLN A 290 12.53 4.65 34.38
C GLN A 290 11.11 4.39 33.85
N LEU A 291 10.84 4.65 32.56
CA LEU A 291 9.57 4.25 31.93
C LEU A 291 9.34 2.74 32.10
N ASN A 292 8.35 2.38 32.91
CA ASN A 292 7.96 1.00 33.09
C ASN A 292 6.82 0.64 32.12
N ILE A 293 7.19 0.01 31.00
CA ILE A 293 6.26 -0.40 29.95
C ILE A 293 5.23 -1.41 30.46
N ASP A 294 5.59 -2.23 31.45
CA ASP A 294 4.70 -3.27 32.00
C ASP A 294 3.50 -2.68 32.77
N LEU A 295 3.53 -1.38 33.08
CA LEU A 295 2.43 -0.65 33.72
C LEU A 295 1.45 0.01 32.74
N LEU A 296 1.77 0.04 31.44
CA LEU A 296 0.93 0.69 30.45
C LEU A 296 -0.33 -0.16 30.19
N PRO A 297 -1.55 0.37 30.38
CA PRO A 297 -2.78 -0.40 30.18
C PRO A 297 -2.98 -0.84 28.72
N GLU A 298 -2.38 -0.13 27.76
CA GLU A 298 -2.47 -0.43 26.33
C GLU A 298 -1.83 -1.78 25.97
N ILE A 299 -0.84 -2.26 26.73
CA ILE A 299 -0.13 -3.53 26.43
C ILE A 299 -1.04 -4.75 26.61
N ALA A 300 -2.20 -4.61 27.26
CA ALA A 300 -3.17 -5.69 27.36
C ALA A 300 -4.09 -5.78 26.12
N LYS A 301 -4.11 -4.77 25.25
CA LYS A 301 -5.05 -4.67 24.12
C LYS A 301 -4.38 -5.03 22.79
N PRO A 302 -4.93 -5.95 22.00
CA PRO A 302 -4.42 -6.22 20.65
C PRO A 302 -4.70 -5.04 19.71
N PRO A 303 -3.80 -4.74 18.77
CA PRO A 303 -4.05 -3.75 17.74
C PRO A 303 -5.07 -4.29 16.72
N ALA A 304 -5.84 -3.38 16.09
CA ALA A 304 -6.68 -3.75 14.96
C ALA A 304 -5.83 -4.07 13.72
N ILE A 305 -6.20 -5.15 13.01
CA ILE A 305 -5.55 -5.59 11.77
C ILE A 305 -6.65 -5.95 10.78
N LEU A 306 -6.85 -5.11 9.76
CA LEU A 306 -7.86 -5.34 8.72
C LEU A 306 -7.37 -6.23 7.58
N SER A 307 -6.05 -6.42 7.48
CA SER A 307 -5.46 -7.32 6.50
C SER A 307 -5.67 -8.78 6.90
N PRO A 308 -5.97 -9.69 5.96
CA PRO A 308 -6.15 -11.12 6.26
C PRO A 308 -4.80 -11.81 6.52
N PHE A 309 -4.16 -11.48 7.64
CA PHE A 309 -2.80 -11.90 7.96
C PHE A 309 -2.64 -13.42 8.16
N THR A 310 -3.74 -14.16 8.29
CA THR A 310 -3.74 -15.63 8.37
C THR A 310 -3.81 -16.31 7.01
N GLN A 311 -4.06 -15.57 5.92
CA GLN A 311 -4.37 -16.14 4.60
C GLN A 311 -3.24 -17.03 4.05
N ALA A 312 -1.99 -16.57 4.07
CA ALA A 312 -0.87 -17.36 3.55
C ALA A 312 -0.64 -18.64 4.36
N LEU A 313 -0.83 -18.56 5.69
CA LEU A 313 -0.74 -19.72 6.57
C LEU A 313 -1.93 -20.68 6.36
N ALA A 314 -3.14 -20.17 6.20
CA ALA A 314 -4.34 -20.98 5.95
C ALA A 314 -4.28 -21.75 4.62
N ALA A 315 -3.58 -21.20 3.62
CA ALA A 315 -3.31 -21.88 2.36
C ALA A 315 -2.16 -22.91 2.43
N SER A 316 -1.44 -22.97 3.56
CA SER A 316 -0.28 -23.84 3.75
C SER A 316 -0.63 -25.10 4.55
N PRO A 317 -0.08 -26.28 4.20
CA PRO A 317 -0.23 -27.50 5.01
C PRO A 317 0.39 -27.37 6.41
N LEU A 318 1.20 -26.34 6.65
CA LEU A 318 1.81 -26.05 7.95
C LEU A 318 0.77 -25.73 9.03
N ARG A 319 -0.40 -25.20 8.66
CA ARG A 319 -1.38 -24.67 9.61
C ARG A 319 -1.90 -25.70 10.62
N PRO A 320 -2.44 -26.86 10.21
CA PRO A 320 -2.91 -27.88 11.14
C PRO A 320 -1.80 -28.44 12.03
N GLU A 321 -0.56 -28.51 11.53
CA GLU A 321 0.59 -28.98 12.31
C GLU A 321 0.99 -27.98 13.39
N LEU A 322 1.04 -26.70 13.03
CA LEU A 322 1.29 -25.61 13.97
C LEU A 322 0.21 -25.58 15.06
N ASP A 323 -1.08 -25.63 14.70
CA ASP A 323 -2.17 -25.60 15.68
C ASP A 323 -2.11 -26.78 16.66
N ARG A 324 -1.67 -27.96 16.20
CA ARG A 324 -1.42 -29.14 17.03
C ARG A 324 -0.24 -28.92 17.99
N PHE A 325 0.89 -28.45 17.46
CA PHE A 325 2.09 -28.16 18.23
C PHE A 325 1.84 -27.10 19.32
N LEU A 326 1.17 -25.99 18.97
CA LEU A 326 0.86 -24.89 19.91
C LEU A 326 -0.10 -25.31 21.03
N LYS A 327 -0.92 -26.36 20.83
CA LYS A 327 -1.78 -26.96 21.86
C LYS A 327 -1.06 -27.98 22.75
N GLY A 328 0.25 -28.15 22.59
CA GLY A 328 1.04 -29.17 23.29
C GLY A 328 0.73 -30.61 22.82
N ARG A 329 0.12 -30.77 21.65
CA ARG A 329 -0.31 -32.07 21.09
C ARG A 329 0.41 -32.34 19.77
N GLY A 330 1.62 -32.89 19.78
CA GLY A 330 2.32 -33.24 18.53
C GLY A 330 3.83 -33.19 18.66
N ALA A 331 4.47 -34.17 18.02
CA ALA A 331 5.84 -34.64 18.23
C ALA A 331 6.94 -33.71 17.68
N ASN A 332 8.16 -33.89 18.21
CA ASN A 332 9.44 -33.29 17.80
C ASN A 332 9.65 -33.09 16.27
N GLY A 333 8.94 -33.82 15.42
CA GLY A 333 9.03 -33.74 13.96
C GLY A 333 8.57 -32.42 13.33
N PHE A 334 7.58 -31.72 13.90
CA PHE A 334 7.09 -30.45 13.33
C PHE A 334 8.22 -29.41 13.24
N LEU A 335 8.97 -29.25 14.32
CA LEU A 335 10.07 -28.30 14.38
C LEU A 335 11.17 -28.66 13.40
N SER A 336 11.47 -29.96 13.21
CA SER A 336 12.51 -30.38 12.26
C SER A 336 12.14 -30.14 10.81
N SER A 337 10.85 -30.23 10.45
CA SER A 337 10.38 -29.95 9.08
C SER A 337 10.02 -28.49 8.85
N LEU A 338 10.01 -27.63 9.88
CA LEU A 338 9.52 -26.26 9.80
C LEU A 338 10.24 -25.42 8.73
N GLN A 339 11.57 -25.52 8.65
CA GLN A 339 12.35 -24.78 7.64
C GLN A 339 11.93 -25.14 6.21
N GLN A 340 11.75 -26.43 5.91
CA GLN A 340 11.41 -26.89 4.56
C GLN A 340 10.04 -26.34 4.11
N HIS A 341 9.07 -26.25 5.03
CA HIS A 341 7.75 -25.69 4.75
C HIS A 341 7.76 -24.17 4.48
N LEU A 342 8.81 -23.46 4.92
CA LEU A 342 8.95 -22.02 4.69
C LEU A 342 9.66 -21.68 3.37
N MET A 343 10.21 -22.67 2.67
CA MET A 343 10.90 -22.48 1.39
C MET A 343 9.92 -22.54 0.22
N LEU A 344 10.21 -21.80 -0.84
CA LEU A 344 9.47 -21.86 -2.09
C LEU A 344 9.79 -23.17 -2.83
N PRO A 345 8.79 -23.85 -3.43
CA PRO A 345 8.95 -25.18 -4.00
C PRO A 345 9.71 -25.20 -5.34
N SER A 346 9.73 -24.08 -6.07
CA SER A 346 10.30 -24.01 -7.41
C SER A 346 11.33 -22.88 -7.59
N GLN A 347 12.28 -23.10 -8.50
CA GLN A 347 13.27 -22.08 -8.88
C GLN A 347 12.62 -20.86 -9.54
N ALA A 348 11.51 -21.07 -10.27
CA ALA A 348 10.75 -19.99 -10.90
C ALA A 348 10.11 -19.07 -9.86
N GLU A 349 9.50 -19.63 -8.80
CA GLU A 349 8.96 -18.85 -7.68
C GLU A 349 10.06 -18.15 -6.91
N THR A 350 11.20 -18.82 -6.69
CA THR A 350 12.38 -18.22 -6.05
C THR A 350 12.89 -17.01 -6.84
N ALA A 351 12.99 -17.10 -8.16
CA ALA A 351 13.42 -15.99 -9.01
C ALA A 351 12.42 -14.81 -8.96
N ALA A 352 11.12 -15.10 -8.99
CA ALA A 352 10.07 -14.07 -8.90
C ALA A 352 10.07 -13.37 -7.53
N ALA A 353 10.18 -14.14 -6.45
CA ALA A 353 10.21 -13.64 -5.08
C ALA A 353 11.57 -13.04 -4.68
N GLY A 354 12.65 -13.33 -5.41
CA GLY A 354 14.01 -12.85 -5.13
C GLY A 354 14.57 -13.37 -3.81
N THR A 355 13.98 -14.44 -3.29
CA THR A 355 14.35 -15.13 -2.07
C THR A 355 13.94 -16.58 -2.20
N ARG A 356 14.63 -17.49 -1.51
CA ARG A 356 14.22 -18.91 -1.42
C ARG A 356 13.06 -19.13 -0.47
N TYR A 357 12.64 -18.10 0.27
CA TYR A 357 11.65 -18.21 1.34
C TYR A 357 10.30 -17.61 0.95
N ASN A 358 9.23 -18.24 1.42
CA ASN A 358 7.88 -17.70 1.31
C ASN A 358 7.67 -16.62 2.39
N THR A 359 8.05 -15.38 2.08
CA THR A 359 7.96 -14.25 3.03
C THR A 359 6.55 -14.01 3.57
N PRO A 360 5.47 -14.02 2.76
CA PRO A 360 4.10 -13.92 3.29
C PRO A 360 3.77 -15.03 4.29
N LEU A 361 4.17 -16.28 4.03
CA LEU A 361 3.98 -17.38 4.97
C LEU A 361 4.76 -17.17 6.28
N ILE A 362 6.01 -16.68 6.21
CA ILE A 362 6.80 -16.33 7.40
C ILE A 362 6.08 -15.25 8.22
N ASN A 363 5.62 -14.18 7.57
CA ASN A 363 4.94 -13.08 8.24
C ASN A 363 3.64 -13.55 8.91
N SER A 364 2.84 -14.36 8.21
CA SER A 364 1.62 -14.99 8.75
C SER A 364 1.92 -15.93 9.91
N LEU A 365 2.93 -16.79 9.80
CA LEU A 365 3.36 -17.73 10.84
C LEU A 365 3.74 -17.00 12.13
N VAL A 366 4.58 -15.96 12.00
CA VAL A 366 5.07 -15.17 13.13
C VAL A 366 3.91 -14.48 13.84
N LEU A 367 3.08 -13.75 13.11
CA LEU A 367 1.97 -13.02 13.73
C LEU A 367 0.91 -13.95 14.32
N TYR A 368 0.58 -15.06 13.65
CA TYR A 368 -0.39 -16.02 14.15
C TYR A 368 0.09 -16.72 15.43
N THR A 369 1.37 -17.10 15.49
CA THR A 369 1.96 -17.75 16.67
C THR A 369 1.93 -16.84 17.89
N ALA A 370 2.16 -15.54 17.70
CA ALA A 370 2.03 -14.53 18.75
C ALA A 370 0.58 -14.31 19.19
N ALA A 371 -0.36 -14.19 18.25
CA ALA A 371 -1.77 -14.04 18.58
C ALA A 371 -2.28 -15.20 19.47
N HIS A 372 -1.84 -16.42 19.18
CA HIS A 372 -2.13 -17.58 20.03
C HIS A 372 -1.49 -17.48 21.42
N ALA A 373 -0.20 -17.11 21.51
CA ALA A 373 0.50 -16.94 22.79
C ALA A 373 -0.14 -15.88 23.69
N ILE A 374 -0.47 -14.72 23.11
CA ILE A 374 -1.10 -13.59 23.81
C ILE A 374 -2.49 -14.00 24.32
N SER A 375 -3.28 -14.70 23.49
CA SER A 375 -4.60 -15.19 23.89
C SER A 375 -4.53 -16.21 25.04
N GLN A 376 -3.54 -17.11 25.03
CA GLN A 376 -3.34 -18.06 26.13
C GLN A 376 -2.93 -17.36 27.43
N SER A 377 -2.00 -16.39 27.36
CA SER A 377 -1.57 -15.62 28.53
C SER A 377 -2.72 -14.80 29.14
N ALA A 378 -3.58 -14.22 28.30
CA ALA A 378 -4.78 -13.51 28.77
C ALA A 378 -5.75 -14.45 29.51
N ALA A 379 -5.90 -15.70 29.07
CA ALA A 379 -6.75 -16.69 29.72
C ALA A 379 -6.20 -17.19 31.07
N SER A 380 -4.87 -17.17 31.27
CA SER A 380 -4.21 -17.64 32.49
C SER A 380 -4.01 -16.56 33.57
N GLY A 381 -4.81 -15.48 33.57
CA GLY A 381 -4.71 -14.40 34.57
C GLY A 381 -3.94 -13.15 34.11
N GLY A 382 -3.67 -13.03 32.80
CA GLY A 382 -3.03 -11.85 32.20
C GLY A 382 -1.50 -11.86 32.28
N PRO A 383 -0.84 -10.76 31.86
CA PRO A 383 0.62 -10.62 31.87
C PRO A 383 1.25 -10.56 33.29
N GLN A 384 0.50 -10.85 34.35
CA GLN A 384 0.99 -10.86 35.75
C GLN A 384 2.02 -11.96 36.04
N GLY A 385 2.20 -12.93 35.14
CA GLY A 385 3.28 -13.93 35.21
C GLY A 385 4.68 -13.40 34.83
N GLY A 386 4.81 -12.10 34.49
CA GLY A 386 6.07 -11.46 34.12
C GLY A 386 6.59 -11.84 32.73
N LYS A 387 7.67 -11.16 32.29
CA LYS A 387 8.33 -11.37 30.98
C LYS A 387 8.76 -12.82 30.74
N GLU A 388 9.04 -13.57 31.80
CA GLU A 388 9.44 -14.99 31.73
C GLU A 388 8.29 -15.91 31.31
N ALA A 389 7.03 -15.61 31.68
CA ALA A 389 5.89 -16.43 31.28
C ALA A 389 5.61 -16.31 29.77
N LEU A 390 5.79 -15.10 29.20
CA LEU A 390 5.58 -14.82 27.77
C LEU A 390 6.65 -15.47 26.86
N THR A 391 7.79 -15.82 27.44
CA THR A 391 8.97 -16.36 26.74
C THR A 391 9.22 -17.84 27.06
N ARG A 392 8.21 -18.51 27.63
CA ARG A 392 8.14 -19.96 27.85
C ARG A 392 7.04 -20.58 27.00
N GLY A 393 7.16 -21.87 26.70
CA GLY A 393 6.14 -22.65 25.99
C GLY A 393 6.33 -22.75 24.46
N PRO A 394 5.37 -23.40 23.77
CA PRO A 394 5.54 -23.86 22.40
C PRO A 394 5.70 -22.70 21.40
N SER A 395 5.02 -21.56 21.60
CA SER A 395 5.19 -20.39 20.72
C SER A 395 6.62 -19.86 20.70
N MET A 396 7.29 -19.80 21.86
CA MET A 396 8.69 -19.37 21.93
C MET A 396 9.63 -20.41 21.31
N GLU A 397 9.30 -21.70 21.43
CA GLU A 397 10.07 -22.79 20.80
C GLU A 397 10.08 -22.69 19.27
N VAL A 398 8.96 -22.28 18.66
CA VAL A 398 8.90 -21.95 17.22
C VAL A 398 9.92 -20.86 16.89
N TYR A 399 9.92 -19.73 17.60
CA TYR A 399 10.86 -18.63 17.31
C TYR A 399 12.31 -19.01 17.54
N ARG A 400 12.63 -19.74 18.61
CA ARG A 400 13.99 -20.24 18.88
C ARG A 400 14.45 -21.18 17.77
N LYS A 401 13.60 -22.12 17.36
CA LYS A 401 13.90 -23.05 16.27
C LYS A 401 14.18 -22.31 14.96
N LEU A 402 13.33 -21.34 14.59
CA LEU A 402 13.52 -20.53 13.40
C LEU A 402 14.81 -19.71 13.45
N CYS A 403 15.12 -19.11 14.60
CA CYS A 403 16.36 -18.34 14.74
C CYS A 403 17.60 -19.23 14.69
N ARG A 404 17.58 -20.43 15.27
CA ARG A 404 18.75 -21.31 15.29
C ARG A 404 19.00 -21.99 13.94
N ASP A 405 17.94 -22.50 13.32
CA ASP A 405 18.09 -23.45 12.21
C ASP A 405 18.03 -22.80 10.81
N LEU A 406 17.42 -21.61 10.67
CA LEU A 406 17.44 -20.90 9.40
C LEU A 406 18.84 -20.35 9.08
N ASP A 407 19.13 -20.26 7.79
CA ASP A 407 20.30 -19.53 7.28
C ASP A 407 20.16 -18.01 7.54
N THR A 408 21.22 -17.27 7.24
CA THR A 408 21.27 -15.81 7.44
C THR A 408 20.11 -15.08 6.78
N GLU A 409 19.66 -15.53 5.60
CA GLU A 409 18.56 -14.94 4.85
C GLU A 409 17.21 -15.21 5.52
N GLY A 410 16.90 -16.48 5.81
CA GLY A 410 15.66 -16.87 6.48
C GLY A 410 15.53 -16.24 7.87
N ARG A 411 16.63 -16.23 8.63
CA ARG A 411 16.68 -15.58 9.96
C ARG A 411 16.40 -14.09 9.84
N TYR A 412 17.00 -13.41 8.85
CA TYR A 412 16.75 -11.99 8.61
C TYR A 412 15.28 -11.69 8.29
N LEU A 413 14.60 -12.55 7.52
CA LEU A 413 13.18 -12.42 7.23
C LEU A 413 12.29 -12.62 8.47
N VAL A 414 12.57 -13.64 9.30
CA VAL A 414 11.84 -13.88 10.56
C VAL A 414 12.03 -12.73 11.54
N LEU A 415 13.25 -12.26 11.73
CA LEU A 415 13.53 -11.10 12.60
C LEU A 415 12.86 -9.83 12.09
N ASN A 416 12.80 -9.63 10.77
CA ASN A 416 12.02 -8.55 10.18
C ASN A 416 10.51 -8.69 10.44
N ALA A 417 9.96 -9.91 10.37
CA ALA A 417 8.55 -10.18 10.66
C ALA A 417 8.20 -9.84 12.11
N ILE A 418 9.09 -10.17 13.06
CA ILE A 418 9.01 -9.79 14.48
C ILE A 418 9.10 -8.27 14.63
N ALA A 419 10.12 -7.65 14.05
CA ALA A 419 10.37 -6.21 14.18
C ALA A 419 9.26 -5.34 13.57
N ASN A 420 8.49 -5.84 12.60
CA ASN A 420 7.31 -5.15 12.07
C ASN A 420 6.20 -4.96 13.11
N GLN A 421 6.23 -5.73 14.19
CA GLN A 421 5.22 -5.66 15.24
C GLN A 421 5.60 -4.68 16.35
N LEU A 422 6.84 -4.18 16.36
CA LEU A 422 7.34 -3.20 17.33
C LEU A 422 6.84 -1.78 17.01
N ARG A 423 5.54 -1.55 17.19
CA ARG A 423 4.84 -0.30 16.79
C ARG A 423 4.47 0.54 18.02
N PHE A 424 3.28 1.13 18.07
CA PHE A 424 2.78 1.82 19.27
C PHE A 424 2.48 0.86 20.44
N PRO A 425 2.25 1.34 21.67
CA PRO A 425 1.86 0.51 22.81
C PRO A 425 0.61 -0.34 22.51
N ASN A 426 0.79 -1.64 22.45
CA ASN A 426 -0.26 -2.66 22.31
C ASN A 426 0.31 -4.03 22.71
N SER A 427 -0.55 -5.04 22.81
CA SER A 427 -0.13 -6.38 23.26
C SER A 427 0.84 -7.08 22.31
N HIS A 428 0.77 -6.83 21.00
CA HIS A 428 1.71 -7.40 20.04
C HIS A 428 3.09 -6.75 20.19
N THR A 429 3.16 -5.42 20.28
CA THR A 429 4.41 -4.68 20.50
C THR A 429 5.11 -5.17 21.76
N HIS A 430 4.37 -5.30 22.86
CA HIS A 430 4.93 -5.79 24.13
C HIS A 430 5.43 -7.24 24.02
N TYR A 431 4.61 -8.13 23.46
CA TYR A 431 4.97 -9.53 23.27
C TYR A 431 6.23 -9.69 22.41
N PHE A 432 6.28 -9.03 21.25
CA PHE A 432 7.41 -9.15 20.33
C PHE A 432 8.68 -8.44 20.83
N SER A 433 8.55 -7.39 21.63
CA SER A 433 9.69 -6.80 22.36
C SER A 433 10.30 -7.86 23.30
N CYS A 434 9.48 -8.54 24.10
CA CYS A 434 9.93 -9.61 24.99
C CYS A 434 10.54 -10.80 24.23
N VAL A 435 9.91 -11.24 23.13
CA VAL A 435 10.44 -12.33 22.29
C VAL A 435 11.82 -11.97 21.75
N LEU A 436 12.00 -10.78 21.18
CA LEU A 436 13.26 -10.38 20.57
C LEU A 436 14.39 -10.30 21.60
N LEU A 437 14.11 -9.71 22.76
CA LEU A 437 15.06 -9.63 23.88
C LEU A 437 15.42 -11.02 24.44
N ALA A 438 14.44 -11.92 24.55
CA ALA A 438 14.69 -13.29 24.98
C ALA A 438 15.50 -14.09 23.94
N LEU A 439 15.26 -13.89 22.65
CA LEU A 439 16.07 -14.49 21.59
C LEU A 439 17.52 -13.99 21.65
N PHE A 440 17.75 -12.71 21.94
CA PHE A 440 19.08 -12.16 22.12
C PHE A 440 19.80 -12.76 23.33
N GLN A 441 19.12 -12.86 24.47
CA GLN A 441 19.67 -13.40 25.70
C GLN A 441 20.07 -14.88 25.55
N HIS A 442 19.19 -15.69 24.94
CA HIS A 442 19.36 -17.15 24.80
C HIS A 442 20.02 -17.57 23.48
N ALA A 443 20.57 -16.62 22.72
CA ALA A 443 21.32 -16.94 21.51
C ALA A 443 22.55 -17.82 21.83
N SER A 444 22.91 -18.69 20.89
CA SER A 444 24.06 -19.57 21.03
C SER A 444 25.38 -18.78 21.08
N ASP A 445 26.48 -19.43 21.46
CA ASP A 445 27.79 -18.78 21.64
C ASP A 445 28.37 -18.22 20.32
N HIS A 446 27.82 -18.60 19.17
CA HIS A 446 28.31 -18.17 17.86
C HIS A 446 28.00 -16.71 17.49
N HIS A 447 27.41 -15.91 18.39
CA HIS A 447 27.08 -14.47 18.28
C HIS A 447 26.21 -14.05 17.07
N ILE A 448 26.04 -14.87 16.03
CA ILE A 448 25.41 -14.51 14.77
C ILE A 448 23.94 -14.13 14.95
N GLU A 449 23.20 -14.78 15.84
CA GLU A 449 21.81 -14.43 16.10
C GLU A 449 21.72 -13.06 16.82
N ARG A 450 22.63 -12.78 17.76
CA ARG A 450 22.71 -11.48 18.46
C ARG A 450 23.04 -10.37 17.48
N GLU A 451 24.00 -10.59 16.59
CA GLU A 451 24.39 -9.64 15.56
C GLU A 451 23.22 -9.35 14.61
N GLN A 452 22.51 -10.38 14.12
CA GLN A 452 21.37 -10.16 13.22
C GLN A 452 20.18 -9.49 13.89
N ILE A 453 19.86 -9.82 15.15
CA ILE A 453 18.84 -9.10 15.93
C ILE A 453 19.21 -7.61 16.00
N THR A 454 20.47 -7.33 16.35
CA THR A 454 20.98 -5.97 16.47
C THR A 454 20.93 -5.22 15.14
N ARG A 455 21.34 -5.87 14.04
CA ARG A 455 21.29 -5.32 12.69
C ARG A 455 19.86 -4.92 12.30
N VAL A 456 18.87 -5.78 12.54
CA VAL A 456 17.46 -5.49 12.20
C VAL A 456 16.90 -4.31 13.00
N LEU A 457 17.30 -4.15 14.26
CA LEU A 457 16.92 -2.98 15.05
C LEU A 457 17.58 -1.71 14.52
N ILE A 458 18.88 -1.75 14.26
CA ILE A 458 19.66 -0.56 13.90
C ILE A 458 19.41 -0.08 12.48
N GLU A 459 19.29 -0.98 11.51
CA GLU A 459 19.00 -0.56 10.14
C GLU A 459 17.70 0.27 10.07
N ARG A 460 16.76 0.03 11.01
CA ARG A 460 15.51 0.77 11.18
C ARG A 460 15.66 2.08 11.96
N LEU A 461 16.73 2.28 12.71
CA LEU A 461 16.99 3.49 13.51
C LEU A 461 17.94 4.48 12.83
N ILE A 462 18.83 4.00 11.94
CA ILE A 462 19.80 4.86 11.22
C ILE A 462 19.19 5.67 10.09
N VAL A 463 17.93 5.36 9.72
CA VAL A 463 17.19 6.11 8.70
C VAL A 463 16.55 7.36 9.30
N ASN A 464 16.05 8.23 8.42
CA ASN A 464 15.35 9.44 8.81
C ASN A 464 14.07 9.11 9.59
N LYS A 465 13.69 10.00 10.52
CA LYS A 465 12.40 9.94 11.21
C LYS A 465 11.24 9.81 10.21
N PRO A 466 10.11 9.17 10.59
CA PRO A 466 9.79 8.69 11.93
C PRO A 466 10.38 7.31 12.26
N HIS A 467 10.44 7.00 13.56
CA HIS A 467 10.84 5.69 14.08
C HIS A 467 9.66 5.10 14.89
N PRO A 468 9.34 3.80 14.73
CA PRO A 468 8.30 3.16 15.54
C PRO A 468 8.62 3.20 17.04
N TRP A 469 7.62 3.48 17.88
CA TRP A 469 7.79 3.60 19.33
C TRP A 469 8.39 2.34 19.97
N GLY A 470 7.81 1.18 19.67
CA GLY A 470 8.22 -0.11 20.20
C GLY A 470 9.63 -0.50 19.77
N LEU A 471 10.04 -0.10 18.56
CA LEU A 471 11.41 -0.30 18.07
C LEU A 471 12.42 0.44 18.96
N LEU A 472 12.16 1.72 19.25
CA LEU A 472 12.99 2.52 20.16
C LEU A 472 13.04 1.90 21.54
N ILE A 473 11.87 1.55 22.09
CA ILE A 473 11.75 0.92 23.41
C ILE A 473 12.57 -0.37 23.51
N THR A 474 12.43 -1.28 22.55
CA THR A 474 13.17 -2.55 22.53
C THR A 474 14.67 -2.32 22.42
N PHE A 475 15.10 -1.36 21.58
CA PHE A 475 16.53 -1.06 21.43
C PHE A 475 17.12 -0.39 22.69
N ILE A 476 16.39 0.55 23.31
CA ILE A 476 16.79 1.20 24.57
C ILE A 476 16.96 0.16 25.67
N GLU A 477 16.01 -0.75 25.82
CA GLU A 477 16.08 -1.84 26.81
C GLU A 477 17.30 -2.74 26.57
N LEU A 478 17.56 -3.10 25.29
CA LEU A 478 18.70 -3.93 24.91
C LEU A 478 20.06 -3.30 25.30
N ILE A 479 20.22 -1.99 25.10
CA ILE A 479 21.51 -1.31 25.34
C ILE A 479 21.70 -0.80 26.78
N LYS A 480 20.61 -0.62 27.54
CA LYS A 480 20.67 -0.11 28.93
C LYS A 480 20.67 -1.21 29.97
N ASN A 481 19.95 -2.31 29.74
CA ASN A 481 19.80 -3.34 30.75
C ASN A 481 21.07 -4.21 30.81
N PRO A 482 21.79 -4.25 31.95
CA PRO A 482 23.05 -4.98 32.08
C PRO A 482 22.92 -6.49 31.80
N GLN A 483 21.72 -7.06 31.92
CA GLN A 483 21.50 -8.50 31.71
C GLN A 483 21.82 -8.97 30.29
N TYR A 484 21.78 -8.07 29.29
CA TYR A 484 22.08 -8.41 27.90
C TYR A 484 23.56 -8.26 27.56
N ASP A 485 24.33 -7.60 28.43
CA ASP A 485 25.76 -7.34 28.26
C ASP A 485 26.14 -6.77 26.88
N PHE A 486 25.25 -5.95 26.31
CA PHE A 486 25.27 -5.57 24.90
C PHE A 486 26.63 -5.01 24.43
N TRP A 487 27.21 -4.09 25.20
CA TRP A 487 28.43 -3.37 24.85
C TRP A 487 29.71 -4.21 24.91
N ASN A 488 29.66 -5.40 25.47
CA ASN A 488 30.81 -6.31 25.60
C ASN A 488 30.84 -7.40 24.53
N HIS A 489 29.80 -7.54 23.71
CA HIS A 489 29.84 -8.46 22.57
C HIS A 489 30.82 -8.01 21.50
N SER A 490 31.57 -8.95 20.92
CA SER A 490 32.63 -8.70 19.94
C SER A 490 32.15 -7.99 18.68
N PHE A 491 30.94 -8.28 18.19
CA PHE A 491 30.40 -7.66 16.98
C PHE A 491 30.15 -6.14 17.14
N VAL A 492 29.90 -5.66 18.36
CA VAL A 492 29.71 -4.23 18.66
C VAL A 492 31.00 -3.44 18.51
N ARG A 493 32.15 -4.10 18.73
CA ARG A 493 33.50 -3.54 18.62
C ARG A 493 34.29 -4.12 17.46
N SER A 494 33.59 -4.67 16.46
CA SER A 494 34.21 -5.33 15.29
C SER A 494 35.05 -4.38 14.44
N SER A 495 34.66 -3.10 14.41
CA SER A 495 35.41 -2.01 13.77
C SER A 495 35.06 -0.67 14.42
N ARG A 496 35.91 0.33 14.19
CA ARG A 496 35.71 1.68 14.74
C ARG A 496 34.43 2.32 14.18
N GLU A 497 34.14 2.07 12.90
CA GLU A 497 32.98 2.59 12.20
C GLU A 497 31.67 2.03 12.80
N ILE A 498 31.64 0.72 13.07
CA ILE A 498 30.51 0.06 13.70
C ILE A 498 30.31 0.55 15.14
N GLU A 499 31.39 0.66 15.92
CA GLU A 499 31.32 1.19 17.27
C GLU A 499 30.78 2.64 17.28
N GLN A 500 31.26 3.50 16.37
CA GLN A 500 30.77 4.87 16.23
C GLN A 500 29.30 4.92 15.80
N LEU A 501 28.84 4.02 14.94
CA LEU A 501 27.44 3.90 14.57
C LEU A 501 26.58 3.60 15.80
N PHE A 502 26.96 2.57 16.57
CA PHE A 502 26.28 2.20 17.81
C PHE A 502 26.23 3.34 18.81
N GLN A 503 27.37 4.00 19.03
CA GLN A 503 27.44 5.17 19.92
C GLN A 503 26.57 6.32 19.44
N SER A 504 26.48 6.56 18.13
CA SER A 504 25.66 7.64 17.56
C SER A 504 24.16 7.37 17.73
N VAL A 505 23.71 6.14 17.44
CA VAL A 505 22.32 5.73 17.66
C VAL A 505 21.99 5.72 19.15
N ALA A 506 22.89 5.19 19.99
CA ALA A 506 22.71 5.20 21.43
C ALA A 506 22.64 6.62 21.99
N ARG A 507 23.50 7.55 21.55
CA ARG A 507 23.39 8.97 21.92
C ARG A 507 22.04 9.53 21.50
N PHE A 508 21.62 9.33 20.25
CA PHE A 508 20.29 9.75 19.80
C PHE A 508 19.17 9.20 20.71
N CYS A 509 19.30 7.96 21.18
CA CYS A 509 18.33 7.34 22.08
C CYS A 509 18.50 7.67 23.58
N LEU A 510 19.63 8.24 24.02
CA LEU A 510 19.96 8.41 25.44
C LEU A 510 20.17 9.88 25.84
N THR A 511 20.56 10.77 24.91
CA THR A 511 20.96 12.16 25.18
C THR A 511 19.91 13.20 24.80
N GLN A 512 18.66 12.83 24.51
CA GLN A 512 17.57 13.81 24.36
C GLN A 512 17.22 14.56 25.67
N HIS A 513 17.96 14.30 26.75
CA HIS A 513 17.86 14.97 28.06
C HIS A 513 19.09 15.83 28.39
N SER A 514 19.62 16.58 27.41
CA SER A 514 20.56 17.68 27.68
C SER A 514 19.99 19.00 27.22
#